data_AF-A0A6G6K4L9-F1
#
_entry.id   AF-A0A6G6K4L9-F1
#
_cell.length_a   1.000
_cell.length_b   1.000
_cell.length_c   1.000
_cell.angle_alpha   90.00
_cell.angle_beta   90.00
_cell.angle_gamma   90.00
#
_symmetry.space_group_name_H-M   'P 1'
#
loop_
_entity.id
_entity.type
_entity.pdbx_description
1 polymer ?
#
loop_
_entity_poly.entity_id
_entity_poly.type
_entity_poly.pdbx_seq_one_letter_code
_entity_poly.pdbx_strand_id
1 'polypeptide(L)'
;MRILALACCLLLATAALGEAWDFLTNWDEPGQETISQSEDMALARGTWRQSLQASPMELSIDGQTIHINSAWVEQNSHQSERWWGTSETPLDGYSLCFTLAGHSIPRSHYFTTGDDSYPVTETSWSSTIVTYTAELQRPEDASGIQLTLTTMTKDDSNSPQLRFSAKK
;
A
#
# COMPACT_ATOMS: atom_id res chain seq x y z
N MET A 1 -13.01 58.19 10.39
CA MET A 1 -13.39 56.99 9.61
C MET A 1 -12.26 56.37 8.79
N ARG A 2 -11.31 57.13 8.20
CA ARG A 2 -10.23 56.56 7.35
C ARG A 2 -9.17 55.70 8.09
N ILE A 3 -8.87 56.02 9.35
CA ILE A 3 -7.84 55.33 10.15
C ILE A 3 -8.31 53.91 10.56
N LEU A 4 -9.62 53.72 10.78
CA LEU A 4 -10.19 52.43 11.16
C LEU A 4 -10.14 51.40 10.01
N ALA A 5 -10.35 51.86 8.78
CA ALA A 5 -10.28 51.01 7.59
C ALA A 5 -8.85 50.50 7.33
N LEU A 6 -7.83 51.34 7.55
CA LEU A 6 -6.43 50.96 7.43
C LEU A 6 -6.01 49.93 8.48
N ALA A 7 -6.52 50.06 9.71
CA ALA A 7 -6.28 49.07 10.76
C ALA A 7 -6.93 47.71 10.44
N CYS A 8 -8.16 47.70 9.90
CA CYS A 8 -8.79 46.45 9.45
C CYS A 8 -8.04 45.80 8.29
N CYS A 9 -7.53 46.56 7.32
CA CYS A 9 -6.73 46.01 6.23
C CYS A 9 -5.41 45.39 6.72
N LEU A 10 -4.76 46.01 7.71
CA LEU A 10 -3.53 45.46 8.30
C LEU A 10 -3.78 44.16 9.07
N LEU A 11 -4.89 44.08 9.80
CA LEU A 11 -5.30 42.87 10.53
C LEU A 11 -5.72 41.73 9.58
N LEU A 12 -6.42 42.05 8.49
CA LEU A 12 -6.76 41.06 7.46
C LEU A 12 -5.53 40.56 6.72
N ALA A 13 -4.57 41.43 6.42
CA ALA A 13 -3.31 41.04 5.77
C ALA A 13 -2.45 40.13 6.67
N THR A 14 -2.40 40.40 7.97
CA THR A 14 -1.66 39.57 8.93
C THR A 14 -2.36 38.24 9.23
N ALA A 15 -3.69 38.21 9.25
CA ALA A 15 -4.46 36.95 9.33
C ALA A 15 -4.28 36.09 8.08
N ALA A 16 -4.33 36.68 6.88
CA ALA A 16 -4.07 35.97 5.63
C ALA A 16 -2.63 35.46 5.50
N LEU A 17 -1.65 36.21 6.04
CA LEU A 17 -0.26 35.76 6.12
C LEU A 17 -0.06 34.65 7.16
N GLY A 18 -0.81 34.67 8.27
CA GLY A 18 -0.82 33.59 9.26
C GLY A 18 -1.38 32.29 8.70
N GLU A 19 -2.53 32.34 8.03
CA GLU A 19 -3.11 31.16 7.36
C GLU A 19 -2.24 30.67 6.19
N ALA A 20 -1.61 31.57 5.43
CA ALA A 20 -0.64 31.19 4.39
C ALA A 20 0.64 30.58 4.97
N TRP A 21 1.07 31.00 6.16
CA TRP A 21 2.21 30.43 6.87
C TRP A 21 1.88 29.04 7.43
N ASP A 22 0.71 28.88 8.07
CA ASP A 22 0.24 27.56 8.54
C ASP A 22 0.04 26.58 7.36
N PHE A 23 -0.42 27.06 6.20
CA PHE A 23 -0.47 26.27 4.96
C PHE A 23 0.92 25.90 4.43
N LEU A 24 1.93 26.74 4.64
CA LEU A 24 3.32 26.47 4.23
C LEU A 24 4.07 25.57 5.23
N THR A 25 3.73 25.59 6.52
CA THR A 25 4.39 24.77 7.55
C THR A 25 3.77 23.39 7.74
N ASN A 26 2.54 23.15 7.27
CA ASN A 26 1.93 21.81 7.24
C ASN A 26 2.41 20.92 6.08
N TRP A 27 3.44 21.34 5.34
CA TRP A 27 4.04 20.55 4.26
C TRP A 27 4.82 19.31 4.73
N ASP A 28 5.13 19.23 6.03
CA ASP A 28 5.97 18.17 6.61
C ASP A 28 5.18 17.10 7.37
N GLU A 29 3.86 17.02 7.24
CA GLU A 29 3.22 15.73 7.53
C GLU A 29 3.69 14.74 6.46
N PRO A 30 4.42 13.65 6.81
CA PRO A 30 4.74 12.64 5.84
C PRO A 30 3.41 12.14 5.28
N GLY A 31 3.18 12.40 3.98
CA GLY A 31 2.00 11.91 3.28
C GLY A 31 1.84 10.42 3.54
N GLN A 32 0.62 9.92 3.57
CA GLN A 32 0.40 8.49 3.78
C GLN A 32 1.08 7.70 2.66
N GLU A 33 1.78 6.62 3.02
CA GLU A 33 2.37 5.70 2.05
C GLU A 33 1.30 5.23 1.05
N THR A 34 1.62 5.36 -0.24
CA THR A 34 0.66 5.14 -1.32
C THR A 34 0.95 3.82 -2.02
N ILE A 35 0.15 2.81 -1.72
CA ILE A 35 0.22 1.46 -2.32
C ILE A 35 -0.55 1.44 -3.65
N SER A 36 -0.12 0.64 -4.62
CA SER A 36 -0.88 0.47 -5.87
C SER A 36 -2.00 -0.56 -5.78
N GLN A 37 -3.06 -0.36 -6.57
CA GLN A 37 -4.17 -1.33 -6.70
C GLN A 37 -3.82 -2.49 -7.63
N SER A 38 -2.90 -2.28 -8.56
CA SER A 38 -2.52 -3.24 -9.58
C SER A 38 -1.09 -3.00 -10.06
N GLU A 39 -0.54 -4.02 -10.73
CA GLU A 39 0.75 -3.96 -11.41
C GLU A 39 0.80 -2.82 -12.45
N ASP A 40 -0.25 -2.67 -13.28
CA ASP A 40 -0.33 -1.62 -14.29
C ASP A 40 -0.33 -0.21 -13.68
N MET A 41 -0.97 -0.05 -12.52
CA MET A 41 -0.97 1.21 -11.79
C MET A 41 0.41 1.52 -11.22
N ALA A 42 1.10 0.52 -10.64
CA ALA A 42 2.47 0.68 -10.16
C ALA A 42 3.44 1.05 -11.30
N LEU A 43 3.24 0.46 -12.49
CA LEU A 43 3.99 0.81 -13.70
C LEU A 43 3.71 2.25 -14.14
N ALA A 44 2.44 2.67 -14.20
CA ALA A 44 2.05 4.02 -14.57
C ALA A 44 2.59 5.08 -13.59
N ARG A 45 2.68 4.73 -12.30
CA ARG A 45 3.27 5.57 -11.24
C ARG A 45 4.80 5.58 -11.24
N GLY A 46 5.46 4.65 -11.95
CA GLY A 46 6.92 4.50 -11.93
C GLY A 46 7.48 3.86 -10.65
N THR A 47 6.61 3.31 -9.79
CA THR A 47 6.99 2.65 -8.53
C THR A 47 7.26 1.16 -8.70
N TRP A 48 6.78 0.54 -9.78
CA TRP A 48 7.01 -0.88 -10.08
C TRP A 48 8.50 -1.25 -10.16
N ARG A 49 8.87 -2.41 -9.60
CA ARG A 49 10.24 -2.95 -9.67
C ARG A 49 10.32 -4.35 -10.26
N GLN A 50 9.33 -5.20 -9.98
CA GLN A 50 9.36 -6.58 -10.44
C GLN A 50 7.94 -7.17 -10.50
N SER A 51 7.67 -7.96 -11.53
CA SER A 51 6.43 -8.74 -11.62
C SER A 51 6.66 -10.15 -11.07
N LEU A 52 5.70 -10.66 -10.31
CA LEU A 52 5.83 -11.94 -9.61
C LEU A 52 4.73 -12.91 -10.02
N GLN A 53 5.07 -14.20 -10.04
CA GLN A 53 4.13 -15.30 -10.14
C GLN A 53 4.04 -16.00 -8.79
N ALA A 54 2.80 -16.11 -8.30
CA ALA A 54 2.49 -16.84 -7.10
C ALA A 54 2.45 -18.36 -7.34
N SER A 55 2.92 -19.14 -6.37
CA SER A 55 2.90 -20.60 -6.37
C SER A 55 2.51 -21.13 -4.98
N PRO A 56 1.41 -21.89 -4.86
CA PRO A 56 0.43 -22.18 -5.91
C PRO A 56 -0.34 -20.91 -6.34
N MET A 57 -0.91 -20.92 -7.55
CA MET A 57 -1.78 -19.82 -8.03
C MET A 57 -3.17 -19.87 -7.40
N GLU A 58 -3.51 -20.95 -6.72
CA GLU A 58 -4.82 -21.19 -6.12
C GLU A 58 -4.63 -21.75 -4.71
N LEU A 59 -5.42 -21.24 -3.77
CA LEU A 59 -5.46 -21.69 -2.38
C LEU A 59 -6.86 -22.21 -2.07
N SER A 60 -6.94 -23.36 -1.41
CA SER A 60 -8.21 -23.92 -0.95
C SER A 60 -8.41 -23.62 0.54
N ILE A 61 -9.48 -22.91 0.87
CA ILE A 61 -9.87 -22.55 2.25
C ILE A 61 -11.33 -22.93 2.46
N ASP A 62 -11.64 -23.71 3.50
CA ASP A 62 -13.03 -24.00 3.91
C ASP A 62 -13.97 -24.44 2.77
N GLY A 63 -13.45 -25.19 1.79
CA GLY A 63 -14.20 -25.65 0.61
C GLY A 63 -14.38 -24.61 -0.50
N GLN A 64 -13.73 -23.45 -0.39
CA GLN A 64 -13.64 -22.41 -1.41
C GLN A 64 -12.25 -22.39 -2.03
N THR A 65 -12.17 -22.09 -3.33
CA THR A 65 -10.90 -21.84 -4.03
C THR A 65 -10.73 -20.34 -4.22
N ILE A 66 -9.60 -19.83 -3.74
CA ILE A 66 -9.18 -18.45 -3.93
C ILE A 66 -8.04 -18.45 -4.94
N HIS A 67 -8.17 -17.66 -5.99
CA HIS A 67 -7.14 -17.52 -7.00
C HIS A 67 -6.30 -16.29 -6.71
N ILE A 68 -4.98 -16.39 -6.85
CA ILE A 68 -4.11 -15.21 -6.82
C ILE A 68 -4.17 -14.57 -8.21
N ASN A 69 -4.66 -13.33 -8.26
CA ASN A 69 -4.89 -12.62 -9.52
C ASN A 69 -3.61 -11.99 -10.07
N SER A 70 -2.92 -11.20 -9.25
CA SER A 70 -1.66 -10.55 -9.62
C SER A 70 -0.74 -10.42 -8.42
N ALA A 71 0.57 -10.39 -8.68
CA ALA A 71 1.59 -10.14 -7.67
C ALA A 71 2.75 -9.33 -8.29
N TRP A 72 3.25 -8.35 -7.56
CA TRP A 72 4.34 -7.48 -7.99
C TRP A 72 5.11 -6.94 -6.78
N VAL A 73 6.27 -6.35 -7.04
CA VAL A 73 7.01 -5.53 -6.09
C VAL A 73 6.92 -4.08 -6.54
N GLU A 74 6.61 -3.19 -5.61
CA GLU A 74 6.71 -1.75 -5.80
C GLU A 74 7.65 -1.13 -4.77
N GLN A 75 8.31 -0.04 -5.17
CA GLN A 75 9.02 0.83 -4.23
C GLN A 75 8.01 1.66 -3.46
N ASN A 76 8.22 1.78 -2.15
CA ASN A 76 7.40 2.60 -1.28
C ASN A 76 7.46 4.06 -1.75
N SER A 77 6.33 4.76 -1.73
CA SER A 77 6.28 6.15 -2.20
C SER A 77 5.16 6.95 -1.54
N HIS A 78 5.31 8.27 -1.54
CA HIS A 78 4.23 9.22 -1.25
C HIS A 78 3.73 9.84 -2.54
N GLN A 79 2.43 9.72 -2.78
CA GLN A 79 1.75 10.48 -3.82
C GLN A 79 1.35 11.85 -3.29
N SER A 80 1.69 12.89 -4.05
CA SER A 80 1.31 14.28 -3.75
C SER A 80 0.58 14.88 -4.95
N GLU A 81 -0.53 15.57 -4.70
CA GLU A 81 -1.19 16.37 -5.72
C GLU A 81 -0.46 17.71 -5.87
N ARG A 82 -0.03 18.03 -7.10
CA ARG A 82 0.54 19.33 -7.45
C ARG A 82 -0.33 20.00 -8.48
N TRP A 83 -0.18 21.32 -8.62
CA TRP A 83 -0.95 22.11 -9.61
C TRP A 83 -0.81 21.60 -11.06
N TRP A 84 0.27 20.89 -11.37
CA TRP A 84 0.58 20.38 -12.71
C TRP A 84 0.33 18.87 -12.87
N GLY A 85 -0.27 18.22 -11.86
CA GLY A 85 -0.54 16.78 -11.84
C GLY A 85 -0.06 16.10 -10.55
N THR A 86 -0.22 14.78 -10.49
CA THR A 86 0.28 13.97 -9.40
C THR A 86 1.79 13.79 -9.50
N SER A 87 2.48 13.83 -8.36
CA SER A 87 3.92 13.60 -8.24
C SER A 87 4.16 12.49 -7.23
N GLU A 88 4.99 11.52 -7.60
CA GLU A 88 5.46 10.46 -6.72
C GLU A 88 6.80 10.84 -6.10
N THR A 89 6.92 10.72 -4.79
CA THR A 89 8.19 10.86 -4.06
C THR A 89 8.61 9.49 -3.55
N PRO A 90 9.74 8.92 -4.00
CA PRO A 90 10.18 7.61 -3.53
C PRO A 90 10.60 7.66 -2.06
N LEU A 91 10.32 6.57 -1.35
CA LEU A 91 10.80 6.29 0.00
C LEU A 91 11.82 5.16 -0.03
N ASP A 92 12.47 4.96 1.11
CA ASP A 92 13.26 3.76 1.36
C ASP A 92 12.34 2.56 1.58
N GLY A 93 12.75 1.41 1.05
CA GLY A 93 12.03 0.16 1.18
C GLY A 93 11.13 -0.18 -0.01
N TYR A 94 10.60 -1.39 0.03
CA TYR A 94 9.75 -1.95 -1.01
C TYR A 94 8.60 -2.72 -0.37
N SER A 95 7.57 -2.96 -1.16
CA SER A 95 6.43 -3.77 -0.76
C SER A 95 6.21 -4.87 -1.79
N LEU A 96 6.11 -6.10 -1.30
CA LEU A 96 5.47 -7.20 -2.02
C LEU A 96 3.97 -6.92 -2.01
N CYS A 97 3.35 -6.78 -3.17
CA CYS A 97 1.91 -6.56 -3.33
C CYS A 97 1.28 -7.72 -4.09
N PHE A 98 0.10 -8.16 -3.66
CA PHE A 98 -0.68 -9.13 -4.42
C PHE A 98 -2.19 -8.96 -4.21
N THR A 99 -2.96 -9.42 -5.18
CA THR A 99 -4.43 -9.36 -5.16
C THR A 99 -5.04 -10.76 -5.35
N LEU A 100 -6.26 -10.93 -4.86
CA LEU A 100 -7.02 -12.17 -4.99
C LEU A 100 -8.14 -11.98 -6.03
N ALA A 101 -8.46 -13.02 -6.80
CA ALA A 101 -9.59 -13.01 -7.72
C ALA A 101 -10.87 -13.40 -6.99
N GLY A 102 -11.96 -12.69 -7.29
CA GLY A 102 -13.29 -13.02 -6.78
C GLY A 102 -13.64 -12.25 -5.52
N HIS A 103 -12.98 -12.49 -4.37
CA HIS A 103 -13.34 -11.89 -3.07
C HIS A 103 -12.12 -11.87 -2.11
N SER A 104 -12.20 -11.13 -0.99
CA SER A 104 -11.17 -11.17 0.08
C SER A 104 -11.21 -12.49 0.86
N ILE A 105 -10.12 -12.79 1.59
CA ILE A 105 -10.10 -13.94 2.50
C ILE A 105 -11.18 -13.77 3.59
N PRO A 106 -11.80 -14.87 4.07
CA PRO A 106 -12.68 -14.78 5.22
C PRO A 106 -11.97 -14.14 6.41
N ARG A 107 -12.66 -13.30 7.20
CA ARG A 107 -12.07 -12.58 8.35
C ARG A 107 -11.43 -13.48 9.43
N SER A 108 -11.69 -14.79 9.38
CA SER A 108 -11.07 -15.80 10.22
C SER A 108 -9.66 -16.21 9.76
N HIS A 109 -9.21 -15.72 8.59
CA HIS A 109 -7.93 -16.05 7.97
C HIS A 109 -7.09 -14.80 7.76
N TYR A 110 -5.76 -14.96 7.81
CA TYR A 110 -4.80 -13.91 7.53
C TYR A 110 -3.49 -14.52 7.05
N PHE A 111 -2.70 -13.73 6.30
CA PHE A 111 -1.37 -14.16 5.87
C PHE A 111 -0.30 -13.73 6.89
N THR A 112 0.60 -14.64 7.23
CA THR A 112 1.83 -14.35 7.97
C THR A 112 3.05 -14.66 7.12
N THR A 113 4.16 -14.02 7.43
CA THR A 113 5.47 -14.38 6.90
C THR A 113 6.02 -15.59 7.65
N GLY A 114 6.84 -16.43 7.01
CA GLY A 114 7.31 -17.70 7.59
C GLY A 114 8.14 -17.61 8.89
N ASP A 115 8.55 -16.42 9.30
CA ASP A 115 9.21 -16.13 10.59
C ASP A 115 8.27 -15.45 11.60
N ASP A 116 6.96 -15.35 11.28
CA ASP A 116 5.91 -14.64 12.01
C ASP A 116 6.29 -13.21 12.43
N SER A 117 7.31 -12.63 11.80
CA SER A 117 7.94 -11.39 12.25
C SER A 117 7.24 -10.16 11.65
N TYR A 118 6.56 -10.33 10.52
CA TYR A 118 5.92 -9.24 9.79
C TYR A 118 4.49 -9.63 9.36
N PRO A 119 3.45 -8.92 9.83
CA PRO A 119 2.09 -9.14 9.39
C PRO A 119 1.93 -8.68 7.94
N VAL A 120 1.20 -9.44 7.14
CA VAL A 120 0.72 -8.97 5.84
C VAL A 120 -0.44 -8.02 6.08
N THR A 121 -0.32 -6.78 5.60
CA THR A 121 -1.37 -5.77 5.75
C THR A 121 -2.36 -5.86 4.59
N GLU A 122 -3.64 -5.68 4.89
CA GLU A 122 -4.72 -5.66 3.90
C GLU A 122 -5.17 -4.22 3.66
N THR A 123 -5.10 -3.76 2.41
CA THR A 123 -5.63 -2.45 2.00
C THR A 123 -6.78 -2.65 1.03
N SER A 124 -7.98 -2.23 1.44
CA SER A 124 -9.19 -2.25 0.61
C SER A 124 -9.34 -0.93 -0.14
N TRP A 125 -9.40 -1.00 -1.47
CA TRP A 125 -9.60 0.15 -2.35
C TRP A 125 -11.05 0.28 -2.81
N SER A 126 -11.74 -0.86 -2.90
CA SER A 126 -13.16 -0.95 -3.22
C SER A 126 -13.73 -2.24 -2.62
N SER A 127 -15.03 -2.49 -2.84
CA SER A 127 -15.65 -3.76 -2.46
C SER A 127 -15.12 -4.98 -3.21
N THR A 128 -14.38 -4.78 -4.32
CA THR A 128 -13.88 -5.84 -5.19
C THR A 128 -12.36 -5.89 -5.30
N ILE A 129 -11.66 -4.83 -4.88
CA ILE A 129 -10.21 -4.72 -5.00
C ILE A 129 -9.60 -4.60 -3.61
N VAL A 130 -8.85 -5.63 -3.26
CA VAL A 130 -8.08 -5.73 -2.02
C VAL A 130 -6.64 -6.08 -2.39
N THR A 131 -5.71 -5.24 -1.93
CA THR A 131 -4.28 -5.47 -2.08
C THR A 131 -3.70 -5.88 -0.73
N TYR A 132 -2.98 -6.99 -0.73
CA TYR A 132 -2.23 -7.49 0.41
C TYR A 132 -0.78 -7.08 0.25
N THR A 133 -0.17 -6.55 1.30
CA THR A 133 1.20 -6.06 1.27
C THR A 133 2.08 -6.65 2.37
N ALA A 134 3.32 -6.96 2.03
CA ALA A 134 4.36 -7.34 2.97
C ALA A 134 5.62 -6.50 2.69
N GLU A 135 6.21 -5.94 3.74
CA GLU A 135 7.40 -5.09 3.61
C GLU A 135 8.64 -5.89 3.18
N LEU A 136 9.49 -5.24 2.41
CA LEU A 136 10.73 -5.77 1.86
C LEU A 136 11.85 -4.74 2.02
N GLN A 137 13.06 -5.23 2.30
CA GLN A 137 14.26 -4.37 2.26
C GLN A 137 14.74 -4.16 0.83
N ARG A 138 14.69 -5.21 0.00
CA ARG A 138 15.10 -5.15 -1.41
C ARG A 138 14.11 -5.92 -2.30
N PRO A 139 14.00 -5.58 -3.59
CA PRO A 139 13.06 -6.24 -4.48
C PRO A 139 13.31 -7.76 -4.60
N GLU A 140 14.58 -8.17 -4.65
CA GLU A 140 14.96 -9.58 -4.78
C GLU A 140 14.53 -10.45 -3.59
N ASP A 141 14.32 -9.85 -2.41
CA ASP A 141 13.92 -10.58 -1.21
C ASP A 141 12.51 -11.20 -1.38
N ALA A 142 11.68 -10.65 -2.28
CA ALA A 142 10.33 -11.16 -2.57
C ALA A 142 10.30 -12.63 -3.00
N SER A 143 11.36 -13.11 -3.69
CA SER A 143 11.43 -14.53 -4.13
C SER A 143 11.76 -15.49 -2.98
N GLY A 144 12.27 -14.97 -1.86
CA GLY A 144 12.55 -15.73 -0.64
C GLY A 144 11.37 -15.77 0.32
N ILE A 145 10.34 -14.93 0.12
CA ILE A 145 9.19 -14.87 1.02
C ILE A 145 8.28 -16.08 0.81
N GLN A 146 7.99 -16.71 1.94
CA GLN A 146 6.92 -17.68 2.08
C GLN A 146 5.84 -17.07 2.99
N LEU A 147 4.64 -16.93 2.44
CA LEU A 147 3.47 -16.56 3.21
C LEU A 147 2.72 -17.83 3.63
N THR A 148 2.30 -17.87 4.88
CA THR A 148 1.43 -18.91 5.42
C THR A 148 0.06 -18.31 5.66
N LEU A 149 -0.97 -18.99 5.18
CA LEU A 149 -2.34 -18.59 5.43
C LEU A 149 -2.84 -19.27 6.71
N THR A 150 -2.98 -18.47 7.76
CA THR A 150 -3.28 -18.92 9.12
C THR A 150 -4.74 -18.69 9.47
N THR A 151 -5.34 -19.58 10.26
CA THR A 151 -6.70 -19.43 10.78
C THR A 151 -6.67 -19.03 12.25
N MET A 152 -7.54 -18.12 12.69
CA MET A 152 -7.61 -17.67 14.10
C MET A 152 -7.95 -18.78 15.13
N THR A 153 -8.37 -19.96 14.69
CA THR A 153 -9.03 -20.97 15.55
C THR A 153 -8.47 -22.39 15.43
N LYS A 154 -7.44 -22.65 14.61
CA LYS A 154 -7.04 -24.02 14.26
C LYS A 154 -5.54 -24.27 14.38
N ASP A 155 -5.19 -25.56 14.53
CA ASP A 155 -3.84 -26.12 14.44
C ASP A 155 -3.24 -25.85 13.05
N ASP A 156 -2.13 -25.11 13.00
CA ASP A 156 -1.47 -24.60 11.79
C ASP A 156 -0.65 -25.65 11.03
N SER A 157 -0.68 -26.91 11.47
CA SER A 157 0.12 -28.00 10.90
C SER A 157 -0.15 -28.31 9.42
N ASN A 158 -1.23 -27.78 8.82
CA ASN A 158 -1.54 -27.91 7.38
C ASN A 158 -1.95 -26.58 6.72
N SER A 159 -1.47 -25.45 7.23
CA SER A 159 -1.81 -24.13 6.69
C SER A 159 -1.31 -23.99 5.23
N PRO A 160 -2.16 -23.56 4.28
CA PRO A 160 -1.75 -23.34 2.91
C PRO A 160 -0.60 -22.34 2.82
N GLN A 161 0.39 -22.64 1.99
CA GLN A 161 1.57 -21.80 1.83
C GLN A 161 1.59 -21.18 0.44
N LEU A 162 2.00 -19.92 0.37
CA LEU A 162 2.10 -19.13 -0.84
C LEU A 162 3.54 -18.64 -1.00
N ARG A 163 4.13 -18.87 -2.16
CA ARG A 163 5.48 -18.41 -2.52
C ARG A 163 5.43 -17.57 -3.77
N PHE A 164 6.40 -16.69 -3.94
CA PHE A 164 6.51 -15.83 -5.11
C PHE A 164 7.82 -16.10 -5.85
N SER A 165 7.78 -15.91 -7.17
CA SER A 165 8.95 -16.02 -8.03
C SER A 165 8.86 -14.99 -9.14
N ALA A 166 10.00 -14.53 -9.64
CA ALA A 166 10.04 -13.61 -10.77
C ALA A 166 9.29 -14.18 -11.99
N LYS A 167 8.41 -13.40 -12.62
CA LYS A 167 7.89 -13.75 -13.96
C LYS A 167 9.06 -13.75 -14.95
N LYS A 168 9.18 -14.81 -15.76
CA LYS A 168 10.18 -14.93 -16.83
C LYS A 168 9.71 -14.26 -18.11
#